data_AF-A0A372FRN6-F1
#
_entry.id   AF-A0A372FRN6-F1
#
_cell.length_a   1.000
_cell.length_b   1.000
_cell.length_c   1.000
_cell.angle_alpha   90.00
_cell.angle_beta   90.00
_cell.angle_gamma   90.00
#
_symmetry.space_group_name_H-M   'P 1'
#
loop_
_entity.id
_entity.type
_entity.pdbx_description
1 polymer ?
#
loop_
_entity_poly.entity_id
_entity_poly.type
_entity_poly.pdbx_seq_one_letter_code
_entity_poly.pdbx_strand_id
1 'polypeptide(L)'
;MERLATTALRTIHQQVSKALHEPTALYLIGSHARGNADQASDVDIVIITRGDAGAAHRIATSAYARHCPDGPQLDLTVLAHDELGHSATTDLARVQRREVLFPLVDHGQHIAGPDLATRLASRLTVGAAPTTHMPWVFARRTRGLPERLQSTPVSVPPNPDDEFLGYPSGSRTKVVVSLASWIGAGIIAMRTGWEHLATKEHVVARLNDIDVSGARWLSETITVCRSSWGYSVPQSTIDRALLRKICQRLHQMERDYATRHQSWQLESAKGRIDAA
;
A
#
# COMPACT_ATOMS: atom_id res chain seq x y z
N MET A 1 6.86 0.39 23.31
CA MET A 1 6.06 0.76 22.13
C MET A 1 4.61 0.33 22.23
N GLU A 2 4.32 -0.90 22.67
CA GLU A 2 2.93 -1.40 22.85
C GLU A 2 2.03 -0.46 23.69
N ARG A 3 2.60 0.15 24.75
CA ARG A 3 1.89 1.18 25.56
C ARG A 3 1.64 2.50 24.81
N LEU A 4 2.54 2.93 23.92
CA LEU A 4 2.39 4.17 23.15
C LEU A 4 1.30 4.02 22.08
N ALA A 5 1.30 2.90 21.35
CA ALA A 5 0.25 2.57 20.40
C ALA A 5 -1.11 2.49 21.10
N THR A 6 -1.17 1.85 22.28
CA THR A 6 -2.42 1.75 23.06
C THR A 6 -2.96 3.11 23.51
N THR A 7 -2.10 4.02 23.99
CA THR A 7 -2.53 5.37 24.40
C THR A 7 -2.99 6.19 23.19
N ALA A 8 -2.20 6.21 22.12
CA ALA A 8 -2.54 6.92 20.89
C ALA A 8 -3.87 6.43 20.30
N LEU A 9 -4.05 5.11 20.17
CA LEU A 9 -5.28 4.50 19.65
C LEU A 9 -6.50 4.83 20.52
N ARG A 10 -6.36 4.79 21.86
CA ARG A 10 -7.42 5.20 22.78
C ARG A 10 -7.77 6.67 22.61
N THR A 11 -6.78 7.54 22.45
CA THR A 11 -7.03 8.98 22.25
C THR A 11 -7.68 9.25 20.91
N ILE A 12 -7.21 8.64 19.82
CA ILE A 12 -7.86 8.72 18.51
C ILE A 12 -9.30 8.26 18.63
N HIS A 13 -9.54 7.07 19.19
CA HIS A 13 -10.89 6.55 19.40
C HIS A 13 -11.76 7.54 20.19
N GLN A 14 -11.31 8.04 21.34
CA GLN A 14 -12.07 8.98 22.16
C GLN A 14 -12.42 10.27 21.40
N GLN A 15 -11.47 10.85 20.67
CA GLN A 15 -11.69 12.11 19.95
C GLN A 15 -12.58 11.91 18.72
N VAL A 16 -12.37 10.82 17.97
CA VAL A 16 -13.21 10.45 16.83
C VAL A 16 -14.64 10.15 17.30
N SER A 17 -14.81 9.37 18.37
CA SER A 17 -16.12 9.08 18.97
C SER A 17 -16.83 10.32 19.46
N LYS A 18 -16.12 11.24 20.12
CA LYS A 18 -16.68 12.51 20.58
C LYS A 18 -17.18 13.38 19.41
N ALA A 19 -16.41 13.45 18.34
CA ALA A 19 -16.63 14.39 17.26
C ALA A 19 -17.55 13.86 16.14
N LEU A 20 -17.66 12.54 15.98
CA LEU A 20 -18.50 11.90 14.96
C LEU A 20 -19.80 11.32 15.49
N HIS A 21 -20.10 11.50 16.77
CA HIS A 21 -21.24 10.86 17.44
C HIS A 21 -21.20 9.34 17.22
N GLU A 22 -20.06 8.74 17.60
CA GLU A 22 -19.66 7.33 17.46
C GLU A 22 -19.27 6.89 16.02
N PRO A 23 -17.97 6.63 15.73
CA PRO A 23 -17.61 5.90 14.52
C PRO A 23 -18.28 4.54 14.53
N THR A 24 -18.72 4.07 13.37
CA THR A 24 -19.29 2.74 13.26
C THR A 24 -18.28 1.70 13.70
N ALA A 25 -17.03 1.76 13.20
CA ALA A 25 -16.00 0.83 13.63
C ALA A 25 -14.59 1.43 13.46
N LEU A 26 -13.64 0.92 14.22
CA LEU A 26 -12.23 1.34 14.22
C LEU A 26 -11.33 0.11 14.20
N TYR A 27 -10.37 0.09 13.28
CA TYR A 27 -9.40 -1.00 13.13
C TYR A 27 -7.98 -0.44 13.09
N LEU A 28 -7.05 -1.18 13.68
CA LEU A 28 -5.63 -1.08 13.41
C LEU A 28 -5.30 -2.09 12.32
N ILE A 29 -4.58 -1.68 11.27
CA ILE A 29 -4.11 -2.58 10.21
C ILE A 29 -2.58 -2.51 10.10
N GLY A 30 -2.02 -3.18 9.09
CA GLY A 30 -0.60 -3.05 8.77
C GLY A 30 0.34 -3.74 9.76
N SER A 31 1.54 -3.18 9.92
CA SER A 31 2.63 -3.84 10.66
C SER A 31 2.36 -3.95 12.17
N HIS A 32 1.70 -2.95 12.75
CA HIS A 32 1.33 -2.97 14.16
C HIS A 32 0.26 -4.01 14.47
N ALA A 33 -0.77 -4.15 13.62
CA ALA A 33 -1.80 -5.18 13.80
C ALA A 33 -1.24 -6.60 13.73
N ARG A 34 -0.18 -6.81 12.94
CA ARG A 34 0.51 -8.10 12.79
C ARG A 34 1.60 -8.36 13.83
N GLY A 35 1.89 -7.40 14.70
CA GLY A 35 2.96 -7.52 15.70
C GLY A 35 4.38 -7.50 15.12
N ASN A 36 4.57 -7.01 13.89
CA ASN A 36 5.89 -6.96 13.22
C ASN A 36 6.36 -5.53 12.90
N ALA A 37 5.77 -4.52 13.56
CA ALA A 37 6.20 -3.13 13.47
C ALA A 37 7.59 -2.90 14.07
N ASP A 38 8.38 -2.05 13.41
CA ASP A 38 9.64 -1.50 13.89
C ASP A 38 9.46 -0.05 14.39
N GLN A 39 10.55 0.60 14.82
CA GLN A 39 10.50 1.98 15.33
C GLN A 39 10.18 3.03 14.25
N ALA A 40 10.35 2.70 12.98
CA ALA A 40 10.08 3.60 11.86
C ALA A 40 8.70 3.35 11.23
N SER A 41 7.96 2.36 11.75
CA SER A 41 6.65 1.98 11.25
C SER A 41 5.61 3.07 11.56
N ASP A 42 4.82 3.37 10.54
CA ASP A 42 3.59 4.13 10.66
C ASP A 42 2.51 3.29 11.34
N VAL A 43 1.58 3.97 12.00
CA VAL A 43 0.37 3.38 12.56
C VAL A 43 -0.72 3.52 11.51
N ASP A 44 -1.15 2.40 10.92
CA ASP A 44 -2.22 2.37 9.92
C ASP A 44 -3.59 2.16 10.60
N ILE A 45 -4.49 3.14 10.49
CA ILE A 45 -5.82 3.08 11.10
C ILE A 45 -6.90 3.17 10.03
N VAL A 46 -7.94 2.35 10.18
CA VAL A 46 -9.16 2.42 9.39
C VAL A 46 -10.33 2.80 10.28
N ILE A 47 -11.00 3.91 9.93
CA ILE A 47 -12.28 4.32 10.54
C ILE A 47 -13.40 4.04 9.55
N ILE A 48 -14.45 3.39 10.01
CA ILE A 48 -15.70 3.24 9.26
C ILE A 48 -16.75 4.14 9.91
N THR A 49 -17.33 5.08 9.16
CA THR A 49 -18.30 6.06 9.66
C THR A 49 -19.61 6.02 8.88
N ARG A 50 -20.74 6.38 9.49
CA ARG A 50 -22.02 6.58 8.78
C ARG A 50 -22.17 7.97 8.17
N GLY A 51 -21.28 8.90 8.53
CA GLY A 51 -21.32 10.30 8.12
C GLY A 51 -20.31 10.63 7.02
N ASP A 52 -20.00 11.93 6.92
CA ASP A 52 -18.98 12.46 6.01
C ASP A 52 -17.59 11.92 6.38
N ALA A 53 -17.05 11.01 5.54
CA ALA A 53 -15.72 10.43 5.70
C ALA A 53 -14.59 11.48 5.66
N GLY A 54 -14.76 12.54 4.87
CA GLY A 54 -13.79 13.64 4.78
C GLY A 54 -13.76 14.48 6.05
N ALA A 55 -14.93 14.80 6.61
CA ALA A 55 -15.01 15.47 7.91
C ALA A 55 -14.40 14.62 9.03
N ALA A 56 -14.72 13.33 9.06
CA ALA A 56 -14.16 12.36 9.97
C ALA A 56 -12.64 12.25 9.88
N HIS A 57 -12.10 12.19 8.66
CA HIS A 57 -10.65 12.18 8.45
C HIS A 57 -9.99 13.44 9.02
N ARG A 58 -10.50 14.64 8.70
CA ARG A 58 -9.94 15.91 9.19
C ARG A 58 -9.93 15.99 10.72
N ILE A 59 -11.02 15.58 11.36
CA ILE A 59 -11.18 15.58 12.81
C ILE A 59 -10.19 14.61 13.45
N ALA A 60 -10.13 13.37 12.97
CA ALA A 60 -9.26 12.33 13.48
C ALA A 60 -7.77 12.70 13.36
N THR A 61 -7.37 13.20 12.19
CA THR A 61 -5.99 13.69 11.95
C THR A 61 -5.64 14.86 12.86
N SER A 62 -6.55 15.83 13.01
CA SER A 62 -6.34 16.99 13.90
C SER A 62 -6.23 16.59 15.38
N ALA A 63 -7.05 15.63 15.79
CA ALA A 63 -7.02 15.08 17.14
C ALA A 63 -5.70 14.35 17.41
N TYR A 64 -5.25 13.52 16.47
CA TYR A 64 -3.97 12.83 16.58
C TYR A 64 -2.80 13.81 16.72
N ALA A 65 -2.70 14.78 15.80
CA ALA A 65 -1.64 15.78 15.83
C ALA A 65 -1.61 16.58 17.14
N ARG A 66 -2.79 16.87 17.72
CA ARG A 66 -2.90 17.62 18.99
C ARG A 66 -2.48 16.81 20.21
N HIS A 67 -2.87 15.54 20.26
CA HIS A 67 -2.69 14.72 21.47
C HIS A 67 -1.51 13.77 21.41
N CYS A 68 -0.95 13.55 20.23
CA CYS A 68 0.22 12.72 19.99
C CYS A 68 1.23 13.47 19.09
N PRO A 69 1.67 14.69 19.47
CA PRO A 69 2.58 15.48 18.63
C PRO A 69 3.92 14.77 18.39
N ASP A 70 4.39 14.00 19.39
CA ASP A 70 5.59 13.17 19.32
C ASP A 70 5.27 11.69 19.03
N GLY A 71 4.04 11.40 18.59
CA GLY A 71 3.61 10.06 18.23
C GLY A 71 4.26 9.55 16.95
N PRO A 72 4.14 8.24 16.65
CA PRO A 72 4.54 7.72 15.35
C PRO A 72 3.77 8.41 14.21
N GLN A 73 4.25 8.26 12.97
CA GLN A 73 3.49 8.74 11.81
C GLN A 73 2.14 7.99 11.75
N LEU A 74 1.04 8.72 11.60
CA LEU A 74 -0.30 8.14 11.43
C LEU A 74 -0.64 8.09 9.93
N ASP A 75 -0.99 6.91 9.44
CA ASP A 75 -1.69 6.75 8.18
C ASP A 75 -3.16 6.43 8.48
N LEU A 76 -4.05 7.36 8.12
CA LEU A 76 -5.46 7.28 8.47
C LEU A 76 -6.32 7.15 7.22
N THR A 77 -6.98 6.01 7.09
CA THR A 77 -8.07 5.84 6.12
C THR A 77 -9.42 5.97 6.81
N VAL A 78 -10.34 6.73 6.20
CA VAL A 78 -11.73 6.79 6.63
C VAL A 78 -12.63 6.36 5.47
N LEU A 79 -13.51 5.39 5.74
CA LEU A 79 -14.48 4.86 4.80
C LEU A 79 -15.89 5.18 5.30
N ALA A 80 -16.77 5.65 4.42
CA ALA A 80 -18.17 5.75 4.76
C ALA A 80 -18.85 4.35 4.67
N HIS A 81 -19.82 4.09 5.53
CA HIS A 81 -20.43 2.77 5.69
C HIS A 81 -21.22 2.35 4.44
N ASP A 82 -21.82 3.30 3.75
CA ASP A 82 -22.47 3.10 2.45
C ASP A 82 -21.46 2.71 1.36
N GLU A 83 -20.21 3.17 1.43
CA GLU A 83 -19.14 2.79 0.50
C GLU A 83 -18.70 1.33 0.62
N LEU A 84 -19.03 0.66 1.74
CA LEU A 84 -18.73 -0.76 1.97
C LEU A 84 -19.68 -1.71 1.22
N GLY A 85 -20.85 -1.22 0.82
CA GLY A 85 -21.88 -2.02 0.15
C GLY A 85 -21.94 -1.84 -1.36
N HIS A 86 -21.44 -0.72 -1.88
CA HIS A 86 -21.55 -0.40 -3.30
C HIS A 86 -20.29 -0.82 -4.05
N SER A 87 -20.49 -1.50 -5.18
CA SER A 87 -19.46 -1.68 -6.21
C SER A 87 -19.03 -0.28 -6.67
N ALA A 88 -17.84 0.18 -6.24
CA ALA A 88 -17.47 1.60 -6.41
C ALA A 88 -17.62 2.06 -7.87
N THR A 89 -17.98 3.32 -8.07
CA THR A 89 -18.35 3.85 -9.39
C THR A 89 -17.16 4.05 -10.33
N THR A 90 -15.93 4.05 -9.80
CA THR A 90 -14.69 4.18 -10.58
C THR A 90 -13.67 3.12 -10.17
N ASP A 91 -12.86 2.67 -11.13
CA ASP A 91 -11.83 1.65 -10.90
C ASP A 91 -10.80 2.10 -9.84
N LEU A 92 -10.41 3.37 -9.82
CA LEU A 92 -9.42 3.88 -8.85
C LEU A 92 -9.95 3.86 -7.41
N ALA A 93 -11.22 4.23 -7.20
CA ALA A 93 -11.86 4.16 -5.89
C ALA A 93 -12.05 2.70 -5.45
N ARG A 94 -12.35 1.77 -6.38
CA ARG A 94 -12.39 0.32 -6.08
C ARG A 94 -11.02 -0.18 -5.63
N VAL A 95 -9.97 0.23 -6.33
CA VAL A 95 -8.60 -0.18 -6.08
C VAL A 95 -8.14 0.31 -4.71
N GLN A 96 -8.25 1.62 -4.42
CA GLN A 96 -7.90 2.20 -3.13
C GLN A 96 -8.69 1.57 -1.97
N ARG A 97 -9.99 1.34 -2.14
CA ARG A 97 -10.80 0.67 -1.12
C ARG A 97 -10.31 -0.76 -0.87
N ARG A 98 -10.00 -1.52 -1.92
CA ARG A 98 -9.48 -2.88 -1.77
C ARG A 98 -8.11 -2.91 -1.07
N GLU A 99 -7.24 -1.93 -1.32
CA GLU A 99 -5.95 -1.81 -0.60
C GLU A 99 -6.11 -1.76 0.92
N VAL A 100 -7.23 -1.22 1.41
CA VAL A 100 -7.49 -1.06 2.83
C VAL A 100 -8.37 -2.18 3.38
N LEU A 101 -9.39 -2.58 2.62
CA LEU A 101 -10.34 -3.62 3.05
C LEU A 101 -9.69 -5.01 3.14
N PHE A 102 -8.75 -5.35 2.26
CA PHE A 102 -8.05 -6.64 2.36
C PHE A 102 -7.21 -6.77 3.63
N PRO A 103 -6.27 -5.84 3.93
CA PRO A 103 -5.54 -5.87 5.19
C PRO A 103 -6.46 -5.86 6.42
N LEU A 104 -7.55 -5.09 6.36
CA LEU A 104 -8.55 -5.05 7.43
C LEU A 104 -9.18 -6.43 7.67
N VAL A 105 -9.58 -7.13 6.62
CA VAL A 105 -10.23 -8.44 6.74
C VAL A 105 -9.24 -9.54 7.12
N ASP A 106 -8.04 -9.52 6.55
CA ASP A 106 -7.05 -10.58 6.71
C ASP A 106 -6.36 -10.52 8.08
N HIS A 107 -5.95 -9.33 8.52
CA HIS A 107 -5.15 -9.16 9.74
C HIS A 107 -5.47 -7.86 10.50
N GLY A 108 -6.63 -7.25 10.25
CA GLY A 108 -7.07 -6.07 10.98
C GLY A 108 -7.39 -6.40 12.43
N GLN A 109 -6.82 -5.63 13.36
CA GLN A 109 -7.17 -5.70 14.76
C GLN A 109 -8.34 -4.75 15.03
N HIS A 110 -9.49 -5.32 15.38
CA HIS A 110 -10.65 -4.54 15.82
C HIS A 110 -10.36 -3.81 17.13
N ILE A 111 -10.60 -2.49 17.15
CA ILE A 111 -10.36 -1.63 18.31
C ILE A 111 -11.66 -1.20 18.97
N ALA A 112 -12.68 -0.80 18.19
CA ALA A 112 -13.95 -0.31 18.72
C ALA A 112 -15.09 -0.37 17.68
N GLY A 113 -16.34 -0.38 18.19
CA GLY A 113 -17.56 -0.48 17.39
C GLY A 113 -17.99 -1.94 17.15
N PRO A 114 -18.94 -2.21 16.22
CA PRO A 114 -19.20 -3.55 15.74
C PRO A 114 -18.07 -4.04 14.83
N ASP A 115 -17.69 -5.30 14.99
CA ASP A 115 -16.77 -5.94 14.06
C ASP A 115 -17.48 -6.21 12.72
N LEU A 116 -17.00 -5.51 11.69
CA LEU A 116 -17.45 -5.55 10.32
C LEU A 116 -16.50 -6.39 9.45
N ALA A 117 -15.31 -6.77 9.93
CA ALA A 117 -14.32 -7.51 9.14
C ALA A 117 -14.90 -8.82 8.60
N THR A 118 -15.56 -9.60 9.47
CA THR A 118 -16.25 -10.85 9.07
C THR A 118 -17.31 -10.62 7.99
N ARG A 119 -18.05 -9.51 8.05
CA ARG A 119 -19.09 -9.16 7.06
C ARG A 119 -18.49 -8.68 5.73
N LEU A 120 -17.34 -8.02 5.79
CA LEU A 120 -16.60 -7.57 4.62
C LEU A 120 -15.92 -8.74 3.92
N ALA A 121 -15.44 -9.73 4.68
CA ALA A 121 -14.78 -10.93 4.15
C ALA A 121 -15.64 -11.66 3.12
N SER A 122 -16.94 -11.83 3.39
CA SER A 122 -17.85 -12.50 2.46
C SER A 122 -18.16 -11.71 1.19
N ARG A 123 -17.83 -10.41 1.17
CA ARG A 123 -18.07 -9.49 0.04
C ARG A 123 -16.81 -9.22 -0.77
N LEU A 124 -15.63 -9.42 -0.18
CA LEU A 124 -14.36 -9.31 -0.88
C LEU A 124 -14.15 -10.58 -1.71
N THR A 125 -14.73 -10.62 -2.91
CA THR A 125 -14.20 -11.51 -3.94
C THR A 125 -12.79 -11.03 -4.29
N VAL A 126 -11.83 -11.96 -4.27
CA VAL A 126 -10.46 -11.71 -4.74
C VAL A 126 -10.51 -11.55 -6.26
N GLY A 127 -10.92 -10.37 -6.71
CA GLY A 127 -10.87 -10.00 -8.12
C GLY A 127 -9.46 -9.52 -8.50
N ALA A 128 -9.06 -9.87 -9.70
CA ALA A 128 -7.74 -9.75 -10.30
C ALA A 128 -7.19 -8.31 -10.42
N ALA A 129 -8.09 -7.41 -10.79
CA ALA A 129 -7.74 -6.10 -11.36
C ALA A 129 -6.92 -5.14 -10.47
N PRO A 130 -7.10 -5.08 -9.13
CA PRO A 130 -6.38 -4.10 -8.32
C PRO A 130 -4.90 -4.41 -8.23
N THR A 131 -4.52 -5.65 -7.95
CA THR A 131 -3.12 -6.03 -7.69
C THR A 131 -2.23 -5.78 -8.90
N THR A 132 -2.76 -5.95 -10.12
CA THR A 132 -2.01 -5.69 -11.36
C THR A 132 -1.95 -4.22 -11.74
N HIS A 133 -2.94 -3.42 -11.34
CA HIS A 133 -2.92 -1.98 -11.61
C HIS A 133 -2.07 -1.18 -10.60
N MET A 134 -1.97 -1.68 -9.37
CA MET A 134 -1.32 -0.99 -8.25
C MET A 134 0.13 -0.54 -8.45
N PRO A 135 1.04 -1.33 -9.06
CA PRO A 135 2.43 -0.91 -9.19
C PRO A 135 2.56 0.41 -9.93
N TRP A 136 1.68 0.60 -10.90
CA TRP A 136 1.66 1.79 -11.70
C TRP A 136 0.99 2.96 -10.98
N VAL A 137 -0.13 2.75 -10.28
CA VAL A 137 -0.77 3.80 -9.47
C VAL A 137 0.21 4.33 -8.43
N PHE A 138 0.91 3.42 -7.75
CA PHE A 138 1.92 3.74 -6.76
C PHE A 138 3.07 4.55 -7.35
N ALA A 139 3.68 4.09 -8.46
CA ALA A 139 4.79 4.79 -9.13
C ALA A 139 4.44 6.23 -9.54
N ARG A 140 3.18 6.49 -9.91
CA ARG A 140 2.72 7.83 -10.30
C ARG A 140 2.49 8.74 -9.12
N ARG A 141 1.88 8.23 -8.05
CA ARG A 141 1.67 8.98 -6.80
C ARG A 141 3.00 9.39 -6.18
N THR A 142 3.97 8.49 -6.13
CA THR A 142 5.29 8.78 -5.55
C THR A 142 6.07 9.83 -6.34
N ARG A 143 5.76 9.99 -7.64
CA ARG A 143 6.35 11.03 -8.51
C ARG A 143 5.48 12.28 -8.64
N GLY A 144 4.42 12.41 -7.84
CA GLY A 144 3.57 13.61 -7.81
C GLY A 144 2.81 13.88 -9.11
N LEU A 145 2.53 12.85 -9.92
CA LEU A 145 1.80 13.07 -11.16
C LEU A 145 0.31 13.40 -10.91
N PRO A 146 -0.28 14.32 -11.71
CA PRO A 146 -1.70 14.66 -11.62
C PRO A 146 -2.61 13.43 -11.71
N GLU A 147 -3.70 13.43 -10.94
CA GLU A 147 -4.65 12.31 -10.85
C GLU A 147 -5.25 11.91 -12.21
N ARG A 148 -5.50 12.86 -13.11
CA ARG A 148 -5.96 12.58 -14.48
C ARG A 148 -4.98 11.72 -15.29
N LEU A 149 -3.70 11.78 -14.93
CA LEU A 149 -2.66 10.91 -15.45
C LEU A 149 -2.49 9.72 -14.50
N GLN A 150 -3.53 9.21 -13.85
CA GLN A 150 -3.50 7.95 -13.10
C GLN A 150 -4.49 6.94 -13.67
N SER A 151 -4.90 7.05 -14.96
CA SER A 151 -5.53 5.91 -15.69
C SER A 151 -4.74 5.29 -16.88
N THR A 152 -3.75 5.98 -17.48
CA THR A 152 -3.08 5.51 -18.73
C THR A 152 -1.69 4.88 -18.54
N PRO A 153 -1.46 3.59 -18.80
CA PRO A 153 -0.17 2.91 -18.55
C PRO A 153 0.98 3.46 -19.43
N VAL A 154 1.61 4.55 -18.97
CA VAL A 154 2.82 5.14 -19.55
C VAL A 154 3.90 5.13 -18.46
N SER A 155 5.12 4.76 -18.82
CA SER A 155 6.25 4.89 -17.89
C SER A 155 6.42 6.36 -17.51
N VAL A 156 6.56 6.64 -16.22
CA VAL A 156 6.97 7.97 -15.79
C VAL A 156 8.46 8.11 -16.11
N PRO A 157 8.93 9.23 -16.69
CA PRO A 157 10.36 9.43 -16.91
C PRO A 157 11.10 9.51 -15.55
N PRO A 158 12.37 9.07 -15.49
CA PRO A 158 13.19 9.25 -14.30
C PRO A 158 13.57 10.74 -14.15
N ASN A 159 13.89 11.18 -12.93
CA ASN A 159 14.51 12.50 -12.73
C ASN A 159 16.02 12.38 -13.02
N PRO A 160 16.55 12.92 -14.13
CA PRO A 160 17.95 12.76 -14.49
C PRO A 160 18.91 13.53 -13.55
N ASP A 161 18.41 14.56 -12.86
CA ASP A 161 19.21 15.40 -11.98
C ASP A 161 19.33 14.83 -10.55
N ASP A 162 18.54 13.80 -10.23
CA ASP A 162 18.60 13.10 -8.96
C ASP A 162 19.50 11.86 -9.06
N GLU A 163 20.42 11.69 -8.10
CA GLU A 163 21.35 10.56 -8.05
C GLU A 163 20.63 9.21 -8.16
N PHE A 164 19.40 9.14 -7.62
CA PHE A 164 18.60 7.94 -7.53
C PHE A 164 17.32 8.03 -8.38
N LEU A 165 17.33 8.84 -9.45
CA LEU A 165 16.25 8.94 -10.43
C LEU A 165 14.88 9.40 -9.88
N GLY A 166 14.84 9.97 -8.68
CA GLY A 166 13.63 10.38 -7.97
C GLY A 166 12.92 9.25 -7.23
N TYR A 167 13.60 8.12 -6.95
CA TYR A 167 13.00 6.99 -6.24
C TYR A 167 12.97 7.13 -4.72
N PRO A 168 14.09 7.34 -4.01
CA PRO A 168 14.03 7.65 -2.60
C PRO A 168 13.23 8.94 -2.41
N SER A 169 12.29 8.91 -1.46
CA SER A 169 11.60 10.14 -1.04
C SER A 169 12.40 10.73 0.12
N GLY A 170 13.17 11.76 -0.19
CA GLY A 170 14.15 12.32 0.75
C GLY A 170 15.22 11.28 1.13
N SER A 171 15.37 11.02 2.43
CA SER A 171 16.38 10.10 2.97
C SER A 171 15.91 8.65 3.10
N ARG A 172 14.76 8.28 2.51
CA ARG A 172 14.15 6.95 2.71
C ARG A 172 14.01 6.12 1.43
N THR A 173 14.38 4.84 1.51
CA THR A 173 14.20 3.82 0.47
C THR A 173 12.84 3.08 0.56
N LYS A 174 11.93 3.49 1.45
CA LYS A 174 10.57 2.91 1.59
C LYS A 174 9.80 2.90 0.25
N VAL A 175 9.96 3.94 -0.57
CA VAL A 175 9.35 4.01 -1.92
C VAL A 175 9.91 2.94 -2.85
N VAL A 176 11.24 2.72 -2.85
CA VAL A 176 11.89 1.65 -3.64
C VAL A 176 11.32 0.30 -3.25
N VAL A 177 11.23 0.01 -1.95
CA VAL A 177 10.69 -1.25 -1.43
C VAL A 177 9.23 -1.43 -1.82
N SER A 178 8.39 -0.44 -1.56
CA SER A 178 6.96 -0.52 -1.88
C SER A 178 6.73 -0.74 -3.37
N LEU A 179 7.46 -0.03 -4.23
CA LEU A 179 7.31 -0.19 -5.67
C LEU A 179 7.80 -1.56 -6.15
N ALA A 180 8.95 -2.03 -5.67
CA ALA A 180 9.43 -3.38 -5.96
C ALA A 180 8.44 -4.47 -5.48
N SER A 181 7.86 -4.31 -4.29
CA SER A 181 6.83 -5.21 -3.77
C SER A 181 5.58 -5.21 -4.64
N TRP A 182 5.12 -4.04 -5.08
CA TRP A 182 3.96 -3.96 -5.97
C TRP A 182 4.24 -4.62 -7.32
N ILE A 183 5.35 -4.28 -7.99
CA ILE A 183 5.73 -4.91 -9.26
C ILE A 183 5.79 -6.43 -9.09
N GLY A 184 6.38 -6.90 -8.00
CA GLY A 184 6.44 -8.32 -7.66
C GLY A 184 5.06 -8.96 -7.52
N ALA A 185 4.17 -8.34 -6.75
CA ALA A 185 2.80 -8.80 -6.58
C ALA A 185 2.02 -8.84 -7.91
N GLY A 186 2.18 -7.84 -8.76
CA GLY A 186 1.58 -7.82 -10.09
C GLY A 186 2.11 -8.93 -11.00
N ILE A 187 3.42 -9.20 -10.96
CA ILE A 187 4.03 -10.32 -11.70
C ILE A 187 3.46 -11.66 -11.23
N ILE A 188 3.37 -11.86 -9.91
CA ILE A 188 2.81 -13.10 -9.34
C ILE A 188 1.35 -13.24 -9.76
N ALA A 189 0.53 -12.20 -9.58
CA ALA A 189 -0.89 -12.21 -9.94
C ALA A 189 -1.10 -12.59 -11.42
N MET A 190 -0.33 -12.00 -12.34
CA MET A 190 -0.38 -12.34 -13.77
C MET A 190 0.06 -13.79 -14.09
N ARG A 191 0.85 -14.43 -13.22
CA ARG A 191 1.40 -15.77 -13.44
C ARG A 191 0.61 -16.89 -12.79
N THR A 192 0.13 -16.67 -11.57
CA THR A 192 -0.51 -17.71 -10.76
C THR A 192 -2.02 -17.69 -10.86
N GLY A 193 -2.59 -16.76 -11.64
CA GLY A 193 -4.03 -16.60 -11.73
C GLY A 193 -4.60 -16.03 -10.43
N TRP A 194 -4.07 -14.88 -10.01
CA TRP A 194 -4.69 -14.02 -8.99
C TRP A 194 -4.48 -14.44 -7.53
N GLU A 195 -3.32 -15.05 -7.25
CA GLU A 195 -2.90 -15.28 -5.88
C GLU A 195 -2.81 -13.94 -5.11
N HIS A 196 -3.57 -13.83 -4.03
CA HIS A 196 -3.55 -12.66 -3.17
C HIS A 196 -2.34 -12.71 -2.24
N LEU A 197 -1.56 -11.63 -2.22
CA LEU A 197 -0.39 -11.50 -1.36
C LEU A 197 -0.61 -10.35 -0.39
N ALA A 198 -1.07 -10.69 0.81
CA ALA A 198 -1.44 -9.71 1.83
C ALA A 198 -0.24 -8.92 2.40
N THR A 199 0.98 -9.43 2.25
CA THR A 199 2.17 -8.89 2.94
C THR A 199 3.38 -8.83 2.01
N LYS A 200 4.34 -7.96 2.33
CA LYS A 200 5.60 -7.86 1.58
C LYS A 200 6.42 -9.15 1.74
N GLU A 201 6.31 -9.80 2.90
CA GLU A 201 6.92 -11.09 3.21
C GLU A 201 6.37 -12.19 2.30
N HIS A 202 5.05 -12.24 2.08
CA HIS A 202 4.44 -13.17 1.14
C HIS A 202 4.91 -12.89 -0.30
N VAL A 203 5.02 -11.61 -0.70
CA VAL A 203 5.60 -11.25 -2.00
C VAL A 203 7.03 -11.76 -2.14
N VAL A 204 7.89 -11.50 -1.15
CA VAL A 204 9.30 -11.94 -1.17
C VAL A 204 9.41 -13.46 -1.25
N ALA A 205 8.68 -14.19 -0.40
CA ALA A 205 8.67 -15.65 -0.41
C ALA A 205 8.25 -16.17 -1.79
N ARG A 206 7.15 -15.64 -2.32
CA ARG A 206 6.60 -16.11 -3.59
C ARG A 206 7.44 -15.74 -4.80
N LEU A 207 8.13 -14.59 -4.77
CA LEU A 207 9.10 -14.21 -5.80
C LEU A 207 10.31 -15.15 -5.85
N ASN A 208 10.67 -15.80 -4.74
CA ASN A 208 11.75 -16.79 -4.70
C ASN A 208 11.31 -18.15 -5.27
N ASP A 209 10.01 -18.43 -5.28
CA ASP A 209 9.45 -19.71 -5.73
C ASP A 209 9.09 -19.74 -7.23
N ILE A 210 9.04 -18.57 -7.89
CA ILE A 210 8.66 -18.48 -9.30
C ILE A 210 9.89 -18.29 -10.20
N ASP A 211 9.93 -19.04 -11.31
CA ASP A 211 10.94 -18.86 -12.34
C ASP A 211 10.49 -17.78 -13.34
N VAL A 212 10.64 -16.52 -12.93
CA VAL A 212 10.32 -15.36 -13.77
C VAL A 212 11.49 -14.37 -13.76
N SER A 213 11.88 -13.93 -14.95
CA SER A 213 12.90 -12.90 -15.13
C SER A 213 12.60 -11.66 -14.26
N GLY A 214 13.54 -11.33 -13.38
CA GLY A 214 13.46 -10.21 -12.45
C GLY A 214 12.91 -10.55 -11.05
N ALA A 215 12.28 -11.70 -10.84
CA ALA A 215 11.62 -12.02 -9.57
C ALA A 215 12.60 -12.08 -8.39
N ARG A 216 13.69 -12.86 -8.54
CA ARG A 216 14.78 -12.92 -7.56
C ARG A 216 15.38 -11.55 -7.26
N TRP A 217 15.61 -10.73 -8.29
CA TRP A 217 16.17 -9.39 -8.12
C TRP A 217 15.24 -8.45 -7.33
N LEU A 218 13.92 -8.52 -7.55
CA LEU A 218 12.93 -7.77 -6.77
C LEU A 218 12.96 -8.19 -5.29
N SER A 219 13.01 -9.50 -5.02
CA SER A 219 13.14 -10.08 -3.68
C SER A 219 14.41 -9.60 -2.96
N GLU A 220 15.56 -9.68 -3.64
CA GLU A 220 16.85 -9.18 -3.13
C GLU A 220 16.80 -7.66 -2.86
N THR A 221 16.20 -6.88 -3.75
CA THR A 221 16.04 -5.42 -3.60
C THR A 221 15.21 -5.07 -2.35
N ILE A 222 14.08 -5.75 -2.15
CA ILE A 222 13.23 -5.56 -0.97
C ILE A 222 14.03 -5.88 0.30
N THR A 223 14.76 -7.00 0.28
CA THR A 223 15.54 -7.48 1.42
C THR A 223 16.69 -6.53 1.76
N VAL A 224 17.48 -6.08 0.79
CA VAL A 224 18.60 -5.16 1.02
C VAL A 224 18.10 -3.83 1.59
N CYS A 225 17.11 -3.21 0.95
CA CYS A 225 16.62 -1.89 1.38
C CYS A 225 15.98 -1.93 2.77
N ARG A 226 15.27 -3.01 3.10
CA ARG A 226 14.61 -3.17 4.40
C ARG A 226 15.58 -3.64 5.48
N SER A 227 16.23 -4.78 5.27
CA SER A 227 16.99 -5.48 6.31
C SER A 227 18.40 -4.92 6.49
N SER A 228 19.07 -4.54 5.39
CA SER A 228 20.45 -4.02 5.47
C SER A 228 20.47 -2.52 5.77
N TRP A 229 19.53 -1.75 5.20
CA TRP A 229 19.54 -0.28 5.33
C TRP A 229 18.43 0.27 6.24
N GLY A 230 17.51 -0.55 6.75
CA GLY A 230 16.43 -0.07 7.62
C GLY A 230 15.58 1.03 6.98
N TYR A 231 15.29 0.91 5.68
CA TYR A 231 14.65 1.93 4.85
C TYR A 231 15.39 3.26 4.70
N SER A 232 16.64 3.37 5.14
CA SER A 232 17.43 4.60 5.00
C SER A 232 18.22 4.61 3.69
N VAL A 233 18.47 5.79 3.15
CA VAL A 233 19.49 5.97 2.11
C VAL A 233 20.86 5.78 2.77
N PRO A 234 21.69 4.85 2.27
CA PRO A 234 22.97 4.56 2.88
C PRO A 234 23.95 5.72 2.73
N GLN A 235 24.88 5.83 3.69
CA GLN A 235 25.91 6.87 3.70
C GLN A 235 27.21 6.44 3.02
N SER A 236 27.50 5.15 2.99
CA SER A 236 28.73 4.62 2.38
C SER A 236 28.70 4.78 0.85
N THR A 237 29.84 5.13 0.24
CA THR A 237 29.95 5.28 -1.21
C THR A 237 29.60 4.00 -1.96
N ILE A 238 29.95 2.83 -1.39
CA ILE A 238 29.69 1.51 -1.97
C ILE A 238 28.19 1.23 -2.00
N ASP A 239 27.51 1.41 -0.87
CA ASP A 239 26.06 1.14 -0.78
C ASP A 239 25.25 2.15 -1.58
N ARG A 240 25.68 3.42 -1.65
CA ARG A 240 25.06 4.41 -2.55
C ARG A 240 25.19 4.02 -4.01
N ALA A 241 26.36 3.52 -4.43
CA ALA A 241 26.54 2.99 -5.77
C ALA A 241 25.64 1.77 -6.04
N LEU A 242 25.43 0.91 -5.04
CA LEU A 242 24.46 -0.18 -5.13
C LEU A 242 23.02 0.34 -5.24
N LEU A 243 22.63 1.31 -4.42
CA LEU A 243 21.30 1.93 -4.48
C LEU A 243 21.04 2.59 -5.85
N ARG A 244 22.04 3.25 -6.45
CA ARG A 244 21.94 3.77 -7.83
C ARG A 244 21.63 2.67 -8.83
N LYS A 245 22.35 1.55 -8.79
CA LYS A 245 22.10 0.38 -9.65
C LYS A 245 20.70 -0.20 -9.41
N ILE A 246 20.26 -0.26 -8.15
CA ILE A 246 18.91 -0.69 -7.80
C ILE A 246 17.87 0.23 -8.45
N CYS A 247 18.02 1.55 -8.32
CA CYS A 247 17.09 2.53 -8.88
C CYS A 247 17.02 2.47 -10.41
N GLN A 248 18.17 2.35 -11.07
CA GLN A 248 18.25 2.16 -12.53
C GLN A 248 17.54 0.88 -12.98
N ARG A 249 17.74 -0.23 -12.26
CA ARG A 249 17.10 -1.51 -12.59
C ARG A 249 15.61 -1.52 -12.25
N LEU A 250 15.18 -0.86 -11.17
CA LEU A 250 13.77 -0.68 -10.83
C LEU A 250 13.04 0.10 -11.93
N HIS A 251 13.68 1.13 -12.47
CA HIS A 251 13.14 1.87 -13.61
C HIS A 251 12.91 0.99 -14.84
N GLN A 252 13.87 0.11 -15.15
CA GLN A 252 13.68 -0.86 -16.23
C GLN A 252 12.54 -1.82 -15.93
N MET A 253 12.44 -2.34 -14.70
CA MET A 253 11.36 -3.24 -14.29
C MET A 253 9.98 -2.59 -14.40
N GLU A 254 9.83 -1.31 -14.05
CA GLU A 254 8.57 -0.58 -14.25
C GLU A 254 8.16 -0.51 -15.71
N ARG A 255 9.10 -0.22 -16.61
CA ARG A 255 8.83 -0.16 -18.06
C ARG A 255 8.40 -1.52 -18.60
N ASP A 256 9.13 -2.57 -18.21
CA ASP A 256 8.83 -3.94 -18.60
C ASP A 256 7.45 -4.35 -18.05
N TYR A 257 7.17 -4.01 -16.80
CA TYR A 257 5.89 -4.26 -16.15
C TYR A 257 4.74 -3.54 -16.86
N ALA A 258 4.88 -2.25 -17.15
CA ALA A 258 3.87 -1.46 -17.85
C ALA A 258 3.52 -2.06 -19.21
N THR A 259 4.53 -2.56 -19.94
CA THR A 259 4.33 -3.22 -21.23
C THR A 259 3.54 -4.52 -21.06
N ARG A 260 3.92 -5.37 -20.10
CA ARG A 260 3.21 -6.63 -19.80
C ARG A 260 1.77 -6.38 -19.34
N HIS A 261 1.58 -5.40 -18.48
CA HIS A 261 0.28 -5.02 -17.95
C HIS A 261 -0.64 -4.51 -19.07
N GLN A 262 -0.13 -3.68 -19.97
CA GLN A 262 -0.90 -3.21 -21.13
C GLN A 262 -1.32 -4.37 -22.04
N SER A 263 -0.40 -5.30 -22.34
CA SER A 263 -0.73 -6.50 -23.11
C SER A 263 -1.78 -7.34 -22.40
N TRP A 264 -1.65 -7.53 -21.08
CA TRP A 264 -2.61 -8.26 -20.27
C TRP A 264 -4.00 -7.60 -20.32
N GLN A 265 -4.10 -6.28 -20.12
CA GLN A 265 -5.37 -5.54 -20.20
C GLN A 265 -6.05 -5.72 -21.57
N LEU A 266 -5.27 -5.70 -22.66
CA LEU A 266 -5.80 -5.90 -24.01
C LEU A 266 -6.34 -7.32 -24.23
N GLU A 267 -5.68 -8.34 -23.70
CA GLU A 267 -6.14 -9.73 -23.82
C GLU A 267 -7.35 -10.02 -22.91
N SER A 268 -7.38 -9.42 -21.71
CA SER A 268 -8.55 -9.42 -20.82
C SER A 268 -9.76 -8.75 -21.45
N ALA A 269 -9.59 -7.60 -22.11
CA ALA A 269 -10.68 -6.92 -22.82
C ALA A 269 -11.24 -7.75 -24.00
N LYS A 270 -10.45 -8.68 -24.53
CA LYS A 270 -10.88 -9.64 -25.58
C LYS A 270 -11.51 -10.91 -25.01
N GLY A 271 -11.61 -11.04 -23.68
CA GLY A 271 -12.11 -12.26 -23.02
C GLY A 271 -11.19 -13.48 -23.18
N ARG A 272 -9.90 -13.27 -23.52
CA ARG A 272 -8.92 -14.36 -23.69
C ARG A 272 -8.19 -14.72 -22.41
N ILE A 273 -8.27 -13.84 -21.42
CA ILE A 273 -7.82 -14.06 -20.06
C ILE A 273 -9.01 -13.69 -19.19
N ASP A 274 -9.41 -14.58 -18.29
CA ASP A 274 -10.47 -14.31 -17.32
C ASP A 274 -10.08 -13.09 -16.49
N ALA A 275 -10.73 -11.96 -16.79
CA ALA A 275 -10.69 -10.77 -15.96
C ALA A 275 -11.67 -10.99 -14.81
N ALA A 276 -11.24 -11.69 -13.77
CA ALA A 276 -12.03 -11.92 -12.56
C ALA A 276 -12.28 -10.62 -11.76
#